data_AF-A0A953DIR4-F1
#
_entry.id   AF-A0A953DIR4-F1
#
_cell.length_a   1.000
_cell.length_b   1.000
_cell.length_c   1.000
_cell.angle_alpha   90.00
_cell.angle_beta   90.00
_cell.angle_gamma   90.00
#
_symmetry.space_group_name_H-M   'P 1'
#
loop_
_entity.id
_entity.type
_entity.pdbx_description
1 polymer ?
#
loop_
_entity_poly.entity_id
_entity_poly.type
_entity_poly.pdbx_seq_one_letter_code
_entity_poly.pdbx_strand_id
1 'polypeptide(L)'
;MVIYFASALFSAREALFNKLLAEKFEAAGETILLPQRDGFEFNRLSWALEEVLSESEKSRAISIIIYLLDIGKFLPACDIVMANLDEPIDEGVVVEMVMARTLGKYVIGYRTDVRSPYGNIKDDAHGAHFFPILQCDKFLWRPPDENYGIHSITKLFGHLHTTALETMEIWQQNRGPRRHDPITGIIERAKYLFNGIDDLHSMTGLRDIAHRYNTKIDWLTGICPIII
;
A
#
# COMPACT_ATOMS: atom_id res chain seq x y z
N MET A 1 -9.66 -11.62 -6.59
CA MET A 1 -8.60 -10.67 -6.97
C MET A 1 -7.74 -10.40 -5.75
N VAL A 2 -6.48 -9.99 -5.95
CA VAL A 2 -5.62 -9.53 -4.87
C VAL A 2 -5.64 -8.00 -4.84
N ILE A 3 -6.03 -7.40 -3.73
CA ILE A 3 -6.17 -5.94 -3.61
C ILE A 3 -5.20 -5.43 -2.54
N TYR A 4 -4.38 -4.45 -2.90
CA TYR A 4 -3.51 -3.74 -1.96
C TYR A 4 -4.19 -2.47 -1.46
N PHE A 5 -4.24 -2.28 -0.14
CA PHE A 5 -4.84 -1.10 0.47
C PHE A 5 -3.75 -0.07 0.81
N ALA A 6 -3.64 0.96 -0.03
CA ALA A 6 -2.80 2.12 0.20
C ALA A 6 -3.61 3.16 0.99
N SER A 7 -3.38 3.26 2.30
CA SER A 7 -4.06 4.25 3.14
C SER A 7 -3.20 4.61 4.34
N ALA A 8 -3.35 5.86 4.80
CA ALA A 8 -2.85 6.28 6.10
C ALA A 8 -3.32 5.30 7.19
N LEU A 9 -2.45 5.04 8.18
CA LEU A 9 -2.69 4.13 9.29
C LEU A 9 -2.10 4.64 10.63
N PHE A 10 -1.85 5.94 10.72
CA PHE A 10 -1.16 6.55 11.86
C PHE A 10 -2.05 6.68 13.10
N SER A 11 -3.36 6.66 12.93
CA SER A 11 -4.33 6.74 14.02
C SER A 11 -5.20 5.49 14.13
N ALA A 12 -5.70 5.22 15.34
CA ALA A 12 -6.63 4.12 15.58
C ALA A 12 -7.91 4.24 14.73
N ARG A 13 -8.32 5.45 14.39
CA ARG A 13 -9.48 5.71 13.52
C ARG A 13 -9.21 5.27 12.09
N GLU A 14 -8.07 5.67 11.52
CA GLU A 14 -7.66 5.26 10.17
C GLU A 14 -7.46 3.75 10.11
N ALA A 15 -6.74 3.18 11.09
CA ALA A 15 -6.51 1.75 11.13
C ALA A 15 -7.81 0.95 11.24
N LEU A 16 -8.76 1.40 12.07
CA LEU A 16 -10.07 0.77 12.17
C LEU A 16 -10.86 0.90 10.87
N PHE A 17 -10.85 2.07 10.23
CA PHE A 17 -11.53 2.28 8.96
C PHE A 17 -10.99 1.32 7.87
N ASN A 18 -9.66 1.25 7.72
CA ASN A 18 -9.00 0.36 6.76
C ASN A 18 -9.36 -1.10 7.03
N LYS A 19 -9.32 -1.53 8.30
CA LYS A 19 -9.66 -2.89 8.72
C LYS A 19 -11.11 -3.24 8.38
N LEU A 20 -12.07 -2.38 8.75
CA LEU A 20 -13.48 -2.63 8.50
C LEU A 20 -13.79 -2.70 7.00
N LEU A 21 -13.13 -1.86 6.19
CA LEU A 21 -13.29 -1.92 4.75
C LEU A 21 -12.67 -3.20 4.17
N ALA A 22 -11.45 -3.57 4.60
CA ALA A 22 -10.79 -4.82 4.19
C ALA A 22 -11.65 -6.06 4.51
N GLU A 23 -12.20 -6.15 5.71
CA GLU A 23 -13.08 -7.25 6.13
C GLU A 23 -14.31 -7.40 5.22
N LYS A 24 -14.84 -6.30 4.67
CA LYS A 24 -15.96 -6.36 3.70
C LYS A 24 -15.54 -6.99 2.38
N PHE A 25 -14.35 -6.64 1.87
CA PHE A 25 -13.81 -7.25 0.65
C PHE A 25 -13.46 -8.73 0.86
N GLU A 26 -12.88 -9.07 2.01
CA GLU A 26 -12.57 -10.47 2.35
C GLU A 26 -13.85 -11.30 2.47
N ALA A 27 -14.90 -10.75 3.08
CA ALA A 27 -16.22 -11.39 3.13
C ALA A 27 -16.85 -11.59 1.73
N ALA A 28 -16.43 -10.80 0.74
CA ALA A 28 -16.84 -10.95 -0.66
C ALA A 28 -15.94 -11.92 -1.47
N GLY A 29 -14.95 -12.54 -0.82
CA GLY A 29 -14.05 -13.53 -1.44
C GLY A 29 -12.77 -12.95 -2.04
N GLU A 30 -12.47 -11.67 -1.81
CA GLU A 30 -11.22 -11.06 -2.28
C GLU A 30 -10.06 -11.34 -1.32
N THR A 31 -8.83 -11.35 -1.85
CA THR A 31 -7.61 -11.40 -1.03
C THR A 31 -7.12 -9.98 -0.80
N ILE A 32 -6.98 -9.57 0.46
CA ILE A 32 -6.51 -8.22 0.82
C ILE A 32 -5.06 -8.28 1.32
N LEU A 33 -4.25 -7.36 0.81
CA LEU A 33 -2.93 -7.01 1.35
C LEU A 33 -3.08 -5.67 2.09
N LEU A 34 -3.05 -5.73 3.42
CA LEU A 34 -3.30 -4.60 4.31
C LEU A 34 -2.05 -4.30 5.15
N PRO A 35 -1.27 -3.23 4.86
CA PRO A 35 0.04 -2.99 5.48
C PRO A 35 0.04 -3.03 7.02
N GLN A 36 -0.95 -2.43 7.67
CA GLN A 36 -1.09 -2.44 9.13
C GLN A 36 -1.32 -3.83 9.76
N ARG A 37 -1.75 -4.83 8.97
CA ARG A 37 -2.02 -6.19 9.44
C ARG A 37 -0.95 -7.16 8.96
N ASP A 38 -0.62 -7.09 7.68
CA ASP A 38 0.25 -8.06 6.99
C ASP A 38 1.73 -7.60 6.99
N GLY A 39 1.99 -6.36 7.43
CA GLY A 39 3.30 -5.79 7.63
C GLY A 39 3.95 -6.16 8.97
N PHE A 40 5.00 -5.42 9.34
CA PHE A 40 5.76 -5.70 10.55
C PHE A 40 5.19 -5.02 11.78
N GLU A 41 5.20 -5.74 12.90
CA GLU A 41 5.22 -5.08 14.21
C GLU A 41 6.62 -4.49 14.44
N PHE A 42 6.74 -3.15 14.41
CA PHE A 42 8.03 -2.44 14.53
C PHE A 42 8.93 -2.96 15.67
N ASN A 43 8.35 -3.20 16.85
CA ASN A 43 9.09 -3.68 18.00
C ASN A 43 9.72 -5.05 17.77
N ARG A 44 8.99 -5.96 17.11
CA ARG A 44 9.46 -7.34 16.89
C ARG A 44 10.54 -7.40 15.82
N LEU A 45 10.39 -6.62 14.75
CA LEU A 45 11.45 -6.48 13.74
C LEU A 45 12.70 -5.84 14.37
N SER A 46 12.53 -4.82 15.21
CA SER A 46 13.64 -4.19 15.94
C SER A 46 14.41 -5.21 16.78
N TRP A 47 13.72 -6.05 17.57
CA TRP A 47 14.37 -7.09 18.37
C TRP A 47 15.15 -8.10 17.53
N ALA A 48 14.61 -8.52 16.38
CA ALA A 48 15.34 -9.43 15.49
C ALA A 48 16.61 -8.77 14.89
N LEU A 49 16.56 -7.47 14.61
CA LEU A 49 17.71 -6.72 14.09
C LEU A 49 18.77 -6.43 15.15
N GLU A 50 18.39 -6.29 16.43
CA GLU A 50 19.33 -6.12 17.56
C GLU A 50 20.31 -7.27 17.72
N GLU A 51 19.95 -8.47 17.26
CA GLU A 51 20.83 -9.63 17.30
C GLU A 51 21.99 -9.54 16.29
N VAL A 52 21.91 -8.66 15.28
CA VAL A 52 22.83 -8.63 14.14
C VAL A 52 23.33 -7.25 13.70
N LEU A 53 22.73 -6.15 14.19
CA LEU A 53 23.06 -4.78 13.79
C LEU A 53 23.27 -3.84 14.99
N SER A 54 24.05 -2.78 14.80
CA SER A 54 24.14 -1.68 15.76
C SER A 54 22.89 -0.78 15.75
N GLU A 55 22.68 0.00 16.82
CA GLU A 55 21.52 0.89 16.95
C GLU A 55 21.33 1.84 15.76
N SER A 56 22.41 2.44 15.27
CA SER A 56 22.37 3.35 14.12
C SER A 56 22.00 2.64 12.81
N GLU A 57 22.36 1.36 12.66
CA GLU A 57 22.04 0.57 11.47
C GLU A 57 20.60 0.05 11.49
N LYS A 58 20.05 -0.22 12.69
CA LYS A 58 18.68 -0.74 12.86
C LYS A 58 17.61 0.18 12.27
N SER A 59 17.66 1.47 12.61
CA SER A 59 16.66 2.43 12.11
C SER A 59 16.63 2.47 10.58
N ARG A 60 17.81 2.49 9.96
CA ARG A 60 17.94 2.41 8.50
C ARG A 60 17.42 1.08 7.95
N ALA A 61 17.75 -0.03 8.60
CA ALA A 61 17.31 -1.35 8.19
C ALA A 61 15.77 -1.48 8.22
N ILE A 62 15.12 -1.02 9.29
CA ILE A 62 13.65 -1.04 9.42
C ILE A 62 13.00 -0.33 8.24
N SER A 63 13.43 0.90 7.94
CA SER A 63 12.86 1.69 6.82
C SER A 63 13.04 0.99 5.48
N ILE A 64 14.20 0.39 5.22
CA ILE A 64 14.47 -0.33 3.97
C ILE A 64 13.64 -1.60 3.88
N ILE A 65 13.55 -2.36 4.97
CA ILE A 65 12.81 -3.63 5.01
C ILE A 65 11.32 -3.37 4.78
N ILE A 66 10.74 -2.34 5.40
CA ILE A 66 9.34 -1.94 5.17
C ILE A 66 9.14 -1.49 3.72
N TYR A 67 10.01 -0.61 3.21
CA TYR A 67 9.93 -0.15 1.82
C TYR A 67 10.00 -1.32 0.82
N LEU A 68 10.89 -2.29 1.03
CA LEU A 68 10.99 -3.49 0.20
C LEU A 68 9.77 -4.39 0.34
N LEU A 69 9.14 -4.45 1.51
CA LEU A 69 7.92 -5.23 1.73
C LEU A 69 6.77 -4.65 0.91
N ASP A 70 6.48 -3.37 1.08
CA ASP A 70 5.32 -2.73 0.45
C ASP A 70 5.52 -2.64 -1.07
N ILE A 71 6.64 -2.05 -1.51
CA ILE A 71 6.89 -1.79 -2.93
C ILE A 71 7.38 -3.03 -3.68
N GLY A 72 8.20 -3.86 -3.04
CA GLY A 72 8.89 -4.97 -3.71
C GLY A 72 8.20 -6.32 -3.54
N LYS A 73 7.33 -6.51 -2.55
CA LYS A 73 6.59 -7.76 -2.32
C LYS A 73 5.07 -7.59 -2.49
N PHE A 74 4.44 -6.61 -1.85
CA PHE A 74 2.99 -6.45 -1.91
C PHE A 74 2.49 -5.88 -3.24
N LEU A 75 3.02 -4.75 -3.69
CA LEU A 75 2.58 -4.16 -4.97
C LEU A 75 2.72 -5.12 -6.17
N PRO A 76 3.82 -5.87 -6.35
CA PRO A 76 3.92 -6.83 -7.45
C PRO A 76 2.93 -7.99 -7.35
N ALA A 77 2.49 -8.35 -6.14
CA ALA A 77 1.56 -9.45 -5.89
C ALA A 77 0.08 -9.08 -6.05
N CYS A 78 -0.27 -7.78 -6.03
CA CYS A 78 -1.66 -7.35 -6.19
C CYS A 78 -2.11 -7.26 -7.65
N ASP A 79 -3.43 -7.26 -7.88
CA ASP A 79 -4.07 -6.92 -9.16
C ASP A 79 -4.46 -5.43 -9.20
N ILE A 80 -4.98 -4.93 -8.08
CA ILE A 80 -5.52 -3.58 -7.91
C ILE A 80 -4.92 -2.93 -6.65
N VAL A 81 -4.67 -1.62 -6.72
CA VAL A 81 -4.44 -0.76 -5.56
C VAL A 81 -5.70 0.05 -5.26
N MET A 82 -6.19 -0.04 -4.02
CA MET A 82 -7.21 0.84 -3.47
C MET A 82 -6.52 1.93 -2.66
N ALA A 83 -6.58 3.17 -3.13
CA ALA A 83 -5.87 4.29 -2.51
C ALA A 83 -6.85 5.24 -1.82
N ASN A 84 -6.68 5.41 -0.51
CA ASN A 84 -7.42 6.41 0.26
C ASN A 84 -6.78 7.80 0.06
N LEU A 85 -7.55 8.73 -0.50
CA LEU A 85 -7.15 10.10 -0.81
C LEU A 85 -7.86 11.13 0.09
N ASP A 86 -8.27 10.72 1.29
CA ASP A 86 -8.70 11.65 2.34
C ASP A 86 -7.54 12.52 2.82
N GLU A 87 -7.84 13.77 3.15
CA GLU A 87 -6.85 14.79 3.50
C GLU A 87 -6.67 14.94 5.02
N PRO A 88 -5.43 15.14 5.52
CA PRO A 88 -4.20 15.26 4.75
C PRO A 88 -3.74 13.92 4.17
N ILE A 89 -3.39 13.92 2.88
CA ILE A 89 -2.90 12.72 2.20
C ILE A 89 -1.53 12.31 2.76
N ASP A 90 -1.38 11.01 2.99
CA ASP A 90 -0.11 10.36 3.32
C ASP A 90 0.79 10.25 2.08
N GLU A 91 2.03 10.75 2.18
CA GLU A 91 3.00 10.68 1.08
C GLU A 91 3.32 9.23 0.68
N GLY A 92 3.27 8.29 1.62
CA GLY A 92 3.42 6.85 1.36
C GLY A 92 2.39 6.34 0.36
N VAL A 93 1.12 6.72 0.53
CA VAL A 93 0.03 6.36 -0.38
C VAL A 93 0.30 6.87 -1.79
N VAL A 94 0.77 8.11 -1.92
CA VAL A 94 1.08 8.70 -3.24
C VAL A 94 2.23 7.94 -3.93
N VAL A 95 3.28 7.57 -3.18
CA VAL A 95 4.39 6.78 -3.70
C VAL A 95 3.91 5.40 -4.18
N GLU A 96 3.13 4.71 -3.35
CA GLU A 96 2.60 3.38 -3.67
C GLU A 96 1.74 3.38 -4.94
N MET A 97 0.85 4.38 -5.08
CA MET A 97 0.01 4.53 -6.27
C MET A 97 0.84 4.70 -7.54
N VAL A 98 1.84 5.58 -7.51
CA VAL A 98 2.70 5.85 -8.68
C VAL A 98 3.51 4.61 -9.05
N MET A 99 4.04 3.91 -8.05
CA MET A 99 4.80 2.68 -8.26
C MET A 99 3.92 1.55 -8.80
N ALA A 100 2.70 1.41 -8.28
CA ALA A 100 1.71 0.46 -8.76
C ALA A 100 1.33 0.73 -10.23
N ARG A 101 1.05 2.00 -10.57
CA ARG A 101 0.77 2.38 -11.96
C ARG A 101 1.95 2.08 -12.89
N THR A 102 3.17 2.33 -12.43
CA THR A 102 4.40 2.02 -13.17
C THR A 102 4.57 0.52 -13.42
N LEU A 103 4.15 -0.32 -12.46
CA LEU A 103 4.07 -1.77 -12.60
C LEU A 103 2.94 -2.25 -13.53
N GLY A 104 2.10 -1.34 -14.01
CA GLY A 104 0.86 -1.68 -14.69
C GLY A 104 -0.05 -2.47 -13.74
N LYS A 105 -0.31 -1.93 -12.56
CA LYS A 105 -1.42 -2.30 -11.68
C LYS A 105 -2.51 -1.25 -11.84
N TYR A 106 -3.75 -1.66 -11.67
CA TYR A 106 -4.86 -0.71 -11.73
C TYR A 106 -4.98 0.05 -10.41
N VAL A 107 -5.10 1.36 -10.46
CA VAL A 107 -5.21 2.22 -9.27
C VAL A 107 -6.61 2.82 -9.17
N ILE A 108 -7.35 2.44 -8.12
CA ILE A 108 -8.63 3.04 -7.75
C ILE A 108 -8.39 3.97 -6.56
N GLY A 109 -8.39 5.27 -6.80
CA GLY A 109 -8.40 6.28 -5.75
C GLY A 109 -9.81 6.52 -5.24
N TYR A 110 -9.98 6.66 -3.94
CA TYR A 110 -11.24 7.02 -3.33
C TYR A 110 -11.08 8.07 -2.26
N ARG A 111 -12.12 8.87 -2.07
CA ARG A 111 -12.17 9.97 -1.10
C ARG A 111 -13.53 10.03 -0.43
N THR A 112 -13.53 10.21 0.88
CA THR A 112 -14.69 10.33 1.75
C THR A 112 -14.82 11.71 2.39
N ASP A 113 -13.81 12.57 2.28
CA ASP A 113 -13.88 13.95 2.76
C ASP A 113 -15.11 14.72 2.26
N VAL A 114 -15.74 15.43 3.19
CA VAL A 114 -16.82 16.39 2.91
C VAL A 114 -16.32 17.82 2.65
N ARG A 115 -15.01 18.07 2.85
CA ARG A 115 -14.38 19.39 2.72
C ARG A 115 -13.57 19.47 1.42
N SER A 116 -13.34 20.67 0.90
CA SER A 116 -12.65 20.90 -0.38
C SER A 116 -11.43 21.83 -0.21
N PRO A 117 -10.29 21.33 0.33
CA PRO A 117 -9.12 22.15 0.61
C PRO A 117 -8.38 22.67 -0.64
N TYR A 118 -8.51 22.01 -1.79
CA TYR A 118 -7.72 22.33 -3.00
C TYR A 118 -8.57 22.81 -4.19
N GLY A 119 -9.86 23.11 -3.98
CA GLY A 119 -10.75 23.49 -5.07
C GLY A 119 -12.22 23.54 -4.66
N ASN A 120 -13.10 23.30 -5.64
CA ASN A 120 -14.54 23.30 -5.42
C ASN A 120 -15.05 21.86 -5.39
N ILE A 121 -15.94 21.51 -4.46
CA ILE A 121 -16.55 20.17 -4.40
C ILE A 121 -17.25 19.75 -5.72
N LYS A 122 -17.63 20.72 -6.56
CA LYS A 122 -18.28 20.51 -7.86
C LYS A 122 -17.32 20.34 -9.04
N ASP A 123 -16.02 20.49 -8.83
CA ASP A 123 -15.02 20.20 -9.87
C ASP A 123 -14.78 18.69 -10.00
N ASP A 124 -14.05 18.29 -11.05
CA ASP A 124 -13.76 16.87 -11.33
C ASP A 124 -12.88 16.20 -10.26
N ALA A 125 -12.13 17.00 -9.50
CA ALA A 125 -11.31 16.54 -8.39
C ALA A 125 -12.07 16.54 -7.05
N HIS A 126 -13.33 17.01 -7.06
CA HIS A 126 -14.16 17.26 -5.88
C HIS A 126 -13.41 18.04 -4.79
N GLY A 127 -12.55 18.98 -5.19
CA GLY A 127 -11.73 19.80 -4.28
C GLY A 127 -10.64 19.04 -3.53
N ALA A 128 -10.24 17.84 -3.98
CA ALA A 128 -9.05 17.15 -3.49
C ALA A 128 -7.80 17.60 -4.26
N HIS A 129 -6.63 17.23 -3.77
CA HIS A 129 -5.38 17.49 -4.48
C HIS A 129 -5.35 16.74 -5.82
N PHE A 130 -5.22 17.47 -6.93
CA PHE A 130 -5.36 16.87 -8.28
C PHE A 130 -4.18 15.97 -8.67
N PHE A 131 -2.96 16.18 -8.14
CA PHE A 131 -1.80 15.35 -8.53
C PHE A 131 -2.00 13.86 -8.22
N PRO A 132 -2.37 13.43 -7.00
CA PRO A 132 -2.70 12.02 -6.72
C PRO A 132 -3.88 11.49 -7.55
N ILE A 133 -4.91 12.30 -7.79
CA ILE A 133 -6.06 11.90 -8.62
C ILE A 133 -5.61 11.55 -10.04
N LEU A 134 -4.71 12.34 -10.64
CA LEU A 134 -4.17 12.06 -11.97
C LEU A 134 -3.27 10.81 -12.02
N GLN A 135 -2.94 10.21 -10.89
CA GLN A 135 -2.29 8.90 -10.79
C GLN A 135 -3.26 7.72 -10.70
N CYS A 136 -4.55 7.99 -10.55
CA CYS A 136 -5.57 6.97 -10.56
C CYS A 136 -5.95 6.58 -11.99
N ASP A 137 -6.28 5.32 -12.20
CA ASP A 137 -7.01 4.89 -13.39
C ASP A 137 -8.52 5.13 -13.21
N LYS A 138 -9.00 5.08 -11.96
CA LYS A 138 -10.36 5.49 -11.57
C LYS A 138 -10.34 6.26 -10.26
N PHE A 139 -11.08 7.36 -10.18
CA PHE A 139 -11.27 8.15 -8.96
C PHE A 139 -12.74 8.16 -8.54
N LEU A 140 -12.99 7.99 -7.24
CA LEU A 140 -14.32 7.97 -6.65
C LEU A 140 -14.42 8.91 -5.45
N TRP A 141 -15.32 9.89 -5.53
CA TRP A 141 -15.72 10.66 -4.35
C TRP A 141 -17.04 10.11 -3.78
N ARG A 142 -16.98 9.66 -2.52
CA ARG A 142 -18.07 9.01 -1.78
C ARG A 142 -18.06 9.50 -0.33
N PRO A 143 -18.59 10.70 -0.07
CA PRO A 143 -18.67 11.21 1.30
C PRO A 143 -19.59 10.32 2.16
N PRO A 144 -19.38 10.28 3.48
CA PRO A 144 -20.27 9.55 4.38
C PRO A 144 -21.70 10.10 4.28
N ASP A 145 -22.67 9.22 4.44
CA ASP A 145 -24.06 9.62 4.57
C ASP A 145 -24.36 10.14 5.99
N GLU A 146 -25.55 10.72 6.18
CA GLU A 146 -25.99 11.26 7.48
C GLU A 146 -25.97 10.23 8.61
N ASN A 147 -26.00 8.93 8.27
CA ASN A 147 -26.04 7.80 9.20
C ASN A 147 -24.65 7.26 9.56
N TYR A 148 -23.66 8.15 9.70
CA TYR A 148 -22.25 7.86 10.00
C TYR A 148 -22.00 6.48 10.65
N GLY A 149 -21.14 5.66 10.05
CA GLY A 149 -20.67 4.40 10.65
C GLY A 149 -20.61 3.22 9.68
N ILE A 150 -20.92 2.02 10.17
CA ILE A 150 -20.79 0.75 9.42
C ILE A 150 -21.62 0.75 8.12
N HIS A 151 -22.76 1.44 8.13
CA HIS A 151 -23.60 1.58 6.94
C HIS A 151 -22.89 2.36 5.83
N SER A 152 -22.25 3.48 6.18
CA SER A 152 -21.45 4.28 5.24
C SER A 152 -20.29 3.47 4.66
N ILE A 153 -19.61 2.66 5.49
CA ILE A 153 -18.54 1.75 5.03
C ILE A 153 -19.08 0.68 4.08
N THR A 154 -20.26 0.13 4.36
CA THR A 154 -20.88 -0.89 3.49
C THR A 154 -21.25 -0.34 2.12
N LYS A 155 -21.75 0.90 2.05
CA LYS A 155 -22.00 1.60 0.78
C LYS A 155 -20.71 1.89 0.03
N LEU A 156 -19.68 2.40 0.72
CA LEU A 156 -18.37 2.64 0.13
C LEU A 156 -17.80 1.36 -0.46
N PHE A 157 -17.81 0.26 0.30
CA PHE A 157 -17.44 -1.07 -0.18
C PHE A 157 -18.20 -1.44 -1.46
N GLY A 158 -19.53 -1.33 -1.47
CA GLY A 158 -20.33 -1.69 -2.65
C GLY A 158 -19.93 -0.92 -3.91
N HIS A 159 -19.64 0.38 -3.78
CA HIS A 159 -19.15 1.19 -4.89
C HIS A 159 -17.75 0.79 -5.34
N LEU A 160 -16.81 0.60 -4.41
CA LEU A 160 -15.44 0.24 -4.72
C LEU A 160 -15.35 -1.16 -5.35
N HIS A 161 -16.07 -2.14 -4.80
CA HIS A 161 -16.07 -3.51 -5.28
C HIS A 161 -16.68 -3.63 -6.68
N THR A 162 -17.83 -2.99 -6.91
CA THR A 162 -18.43 -2.92 -8.26
C THR A 162 -17.46 -2.30 -9.26
N THR A 163 -16.85 -1.17 -8.89
CA THR A 163 -15.87 -0.49 -9.75
C THR A 163 -14.66 -1.38 -10.05
N ALA A 164 -14.15 -2.12 -9.06
CA ALA A 164 -13.04 -3.04 -9.23
C ALA A 164 -13.36 -4.17 -10.20
N LEU A 165 -14.55 -4.78 -10.09
CA LEU A 165 -14.98 -5.86 -10.96
C LEU A 165 -15.15 -5.39 -12.41
N GLU A 166 -15.88 -4.31 -12.64
CA GLU A 166 -16.10 -3.71 -13.98
C GLU A 166 -14.77 -3.35 -14.65
N THR A 167 -13.87 -2.80 -13.85
CA THR A 167 -12.57 -2.34 -14.32
C THR A 167 -11.67 -3.50 -14.72
N MET A 168 -11.60 -4.56 -13.92
CA MET A 168 -10.69 -5.67 -14.18
C MET A 168 -11.01 -6.38 -15.48
N GLU A 169 -12.30 -6.47 -15.83
CA GLU A 169 -12.74 -7.00 -17.12
C GLU A 169 -12.18 -6.16 -18.28
N ILE A 170 -12.31 -4.82 -18.21
CA ILE A 170 -11.80 -3.90 -19.24
C ILE A 170 -10.27 -3.90 -19.30
N TRP A 171 -9.63 -3.94 -18.14
CA TRP A 171 -8.19 -3.81 -18.02
C TRP A 171 -7.44 -5.06 -18.51
N GLN A 172 -7.98 -6.25 -18.26
CA GLN A 172 -7.44 -7.49 -18.82
C GLN A 172 -7.47 -7.50 -20.35
N GLN A 173 -8.43 -6.82 -20.98
CA GLN A 173 -8.57 -6.75 -22.43
C GLN A 173 -7.64 -5.72 -23.10
N ASN A 174 -7.27 -4.66 -22.38
CA ASN A 174 -6.56 -3.49 -22.95
C ASN A 174 -5.12 -3.34 -22.48
N ARG A 175 -4.49 -4.41 -21.98
CA ARG A 175 -3.16 -4.35 -21.38
C ARG A 175 -2.10 -4.02 -22.44
N GLY A 176 -1.69 -2.75 -22.49
CA GLY A 176 -0.59 -2.28 -23.34
C GLY A 176 0.77 -2.89 -22.92
N PRO A 177 1.78 -2.86 -23.80
CA PRO A 177 3.10 -3.40 -23.50
C PRO A 177 3.72 -2.68 -22.29
N ARG A 178 4.21 -3.46 -21.33
CA ARG A 178 4.91 -2.95 -20.14
C ARG A 178 6.17 -2.22 -20.60
N ARG A 179 6.25 -0.91 -20.37
CA ARG A 179 7.51 -0.17 -20.51
C ARG A 179 8.47 -0.64 -19.41
N HIS A 180 9.78 -0.64 -19.70
CA HIS A 180 10.85 -1.06 -18.80
C HIS A 180 10.55 -0.71 -17.33
N ASP A 181 10.58 -1.73 -16.47
CA ASP A 181 10.19 -1.66 -15.07
C ASP A 181 11.32 -1.02 -14.22
N PRO A 182 11.21 0.26 -13.83
CA PRO A 182 12.24 0.95 -13.05
C PRO A 182 12.38 0.37 -11.63
N ILE A 183 11.49 -0.53 -11.22
CA ILE A 183 11.45 -1.09 -9.86
C ILE A 183 11.91 -2.55 -9.82
N THR A 184 12.35 -3.13 -10.94
CA THR A 184 12.88 -4.51 -11.00
C THR A 184 13.92 -4.77 -9.91
N GLY A 185 14.84 -3.83 -9.69
CA GLY A 185 15.86 -3.95 -8.65
C GLY A 185 15.28 -3.96 -7.22
N ILE A 186 14.16 -3.29 -6.97
CA ILE A 186 13.44 -3.32 -5.69
C ILE A 186 12.78 -4.69 -5.50
N ILE A 187 12.15 -5.22 -6.55
CA ILE A 187 11.51 -6.55 -6.53
C ILE A 187 12.54 -7.65 -6.28
N GLU A 188 13.70 -7.60 -6.92
CA GLU A 188 14.78 -8.58 -6.71
C GLU A 188 15.28 -8.58 -5.27
N ARG A 189 15.42 -7.40 -4.66
CA ARG A 189 15.81 -7.24 -3.26
C ARG A 189 14.76 -7.77 -2.30
N ALA A 190 13.50 -7.45 -2.55
CA ALA A 190 12.39 -7.97 -1.76
C ALA A 190 12.28 -9.50 -1.88
N LYS A 191 12.45 -10.07 -3.08
CA LYS A 191 12.53 -11.52 -3.27
C LYS A 191 13.66 -12.12 -2.44
N TYR A 192 14.87 -11.57 -2.53
CA TYR A 192 15.99 -12.06 -1.73
C TYR A 192 15.66 -12.04 -0.22
N LEU A 193 15.10 -10.94 0.25
CA LEU A 193 14.83 -10.75 1.67
C LEU A 193 13.72 -11.68 2.18
N PHE A 194 12.63 -11.83 1.42
CA PHE A 194 11.40 -12.49 1.88
C PHE A 194 11.16 -13.89 1.31
N ASN A 195 12.02 -14.42 0.44
CA ASN A 195 11.82 -15.71 -0.20
C ASN A 195 11.68 -16.86 0.84
N GLY A 196 10.63 -17.66 0.71
CA GLY A 196 10.36 -18.79 1.60
C GLY A 196 10.00 -18.43 3.03
N ILE A 197 9.66 -17.16 3.31
CA ILE A 197 9.13 -16.74 4.61
C ILE A 197 7.62 -16.58 4.47
N ASP A 198 6.90 -17.57 5.00
CA ASP A 198 5.43 -17.65 4.94
C ASP A 198 4.77 -16.81 6.04
N ASP A 199 5.42 -16.68 7.21
CA ASP A 199 4.92 -15.92 8.35
C ASP A 199 5.90 -14.81 8.76
N LEU A 200 5.58 -13.58 8.34
CA LEU A 200 6.32 -12.36 8.67
C LEU A 200 6.12 -11.90 10.12
N HIS A 201 5.17 -12.51 10.86
CA HIS A 201 4.95 -12.28 12.28
C HIS A 201 5.64 -13.34 13.14
N SER A 202 6.30 -14.35 12.58
CA SER A 202 7.07 -15.32 13.37
C SER A 202 8.44 -14.74 13.74
N MET A 203 8.93 -15.00 14.97
CA MET A 203 10.30 -14.60 15.33
C MET A 203 11.35 -15.30 14.46
N THR A 204 11.07 -16.52 13.99
CA THR A 204 11.93 -17.23 13.05
C THR A 204 12.03 -16.49 11.72
N GLY A 205 10.90 -16.11 11.11
CA GLY A 205 10.88 -15.35 9.86
C GLY A 205 11.55 -13.98 10.00
N LEU A 206 11.33 -13.28 11.13
CA LEU A 206 11.97 -12.00 11.40
C LEU A 206 13.49 -12.12 11.55
N ARG A 207 13.99 -13.16 12.22
CA ARG A 207 15.43 -13.44 12.32
C ARG A 207 16.04 -13.79 10.96
N ASP A 208 15.34 -14.56 10.14
CA ASP A 208 15.80 -14.87 8.78
C ASP A 208 15.91 -13.59 7.93
N ILE A 209 14.95 -12.67 8.04
CA ILE A 209 15.01 -11.35 7.40
C ILE A 209 16.22 -10.56 7.91
N ALA A 210 16.39 -10.47 9.23
CA ALA A 210 17.50 -9.74 9.84
C ALA A 210 18.87 -10.28 9.41
N HIS A 211 19.04 -11.62 9.41
CA HIS A 211 20.26 -12.26 8.93
C HIS A 211 20.51 -11.99 7.45
N ARG A 212 19.51 -12.16 6.58
CA ARG A 212 19.63 -11.88 5.14
C ARG A 212 19.99 -10.41 4.91
N TYR A 213 19.37 -9.49 5.65
CA TYR A 213 19.70 -8.08 5.58
C TYR A 213 21.17 -7.84 5.91
N ASN A 214 21.65 -8.36 7.05
CA ASN A 214 23.02 -8.20 7.50
C ASN A 214 24.06 -8.77 6.50
N THR A 215 23.72 -9.87 5.81
CA THR A 215 24.65 -10.47 4.82
C THR A 215 24.80 -9.66 3.52
N LYS A 216 23.90 -8.72 3.23
CA LYS A 216 23.89 -7.94 1.97
C LYS A 216 23.52 -6.47 2.16
N ILE A 217 23.97 -5.85 3.26
CA ILE A 217 23.66 -4.46 3.61
C ILE A 217 23.94 -3.51 2.44
N ASP A 218 25.13 -3.54 1.86
CA ASP A 218 25.52 -2.60 0.78
C ASP A 218 24.62 -2.75 -0.47
N TRP A 219 24.29 -3.99 -0.83
CA TRP A 219 23.44 -4.25 -1.98
C TRP A 219 21.98 -3.84 -1.73
N LEU A 220 21.46 -4.11 -0.53
CA LEU A 220 20.10 -3.74 -0.13
C LEU A 220 19.94 -2.23 0.04
N THR A 221 20.97 -1.54 0.53
CA THR A 221 20.95 -0.09 0.76
C THR A 221 21.30 0.73 -0.49
N GLY A 222 21.84 0.11 -1.54
CA GLY A 222 22.17 0.77 -2.81
C GLY A 222 20.98 1.37 -3.59
N ILE A 223 19.74 1.15 -3.13
CA ILE A 223 18.54 1.83 -3.65
C ILE A 223 18.18 3.11 -2.88
N CYS A 224 18.81 3.33 -1.73
CA CYS A 224 18.49 4.46 -0.86
C CYS A 224 19.32 5.68 -1.25
N PRO A 225 18.75 6.90 -1.08
CA PRO A 225 19.56 8.10 -1.15
C PRO A 225 20.65 8.07 -0.05
N ILE A 226 21.78 8.72 -0.34
CA ILE A 226 22.77 9.05 0.68
C ILE A 226 22.17 10.22 1.47
N ILE A 227 21.79 9.95 2.72
CA ILE A 227 21.34 10.99 3.66
C ILE A 227 22.60 11.47 4.40
N ILE A 228 22.96 12.73 4.20
CA ILE A 228 24.13 13.41 4.80
C ILE A 228 23.65 14.25 5.98
#